data_AF-A0A838PJA2-F1
#
_entry.id   AF-A0A838PJA2-F1
#
_cell.length_a   1.000
_cell.length_b   1.000
_cell.length_c   1.000
_cell.angle_alpha   90.00
_cell.angle_beta   90.00
_cell.angle_gamma   90.00
#
_symmetry.space_group_name_H-M   'P 1'
#
loop_
_entity.id
_entity.type
_entity.pdbx_description
1 polymer ?
#
loop_
_entity_poly.entity_id
_entity_poly.type
_entity_poly.pdbx_seq_one_letter_code
_entity_poly.pdbx_strand_id
1 'polypeptide(L)'
;MRVFSAPERSEEGKEQILVAVGDEALLAKLDRYKEITAKLADPRRITEADAQKLIGEGKAFYWASGSIHSPETGSTTIAKPTRRKMRPHLSTGRFYETFGNGGADTMERTVNQQAQRDWFRPNPPLARVKWSLRNNINMQQSGILLAMNFVANNKDRFLQNFYLKSKRAVAKARNEGPAAYVIPADQSRLVEAADMVNLLRLMGVEVHTANKEINIKDHKFPAGSYVVRMDQPYSRMADMMMDTQYYNVNDPRPYDDTGWTLGALRNVKTVRVTDMVVLEAPANLLASDVRVRGRLVSPIRPLVTSLTTTLRIPLRRCVSD
;
A
#
# COMPACT_ATOMS: atom_id res chain seq x y z
N MET A 1 -1.56 -24.03 -13.18
CA MET A 1 -1.46 -23.36 -11.87
C MET A 1 0.01 -23.32 -11.47
N ARG A 2 0.48 -22.24 -10.86
CA ARG A 2 1.84 -22.14 -10.30
C ARG A 2 1.75 -21.61 -8.87
N VAL A 3 2.51 -22.21 -7.96
CA VAL A 3 2.54 -21.85 -6.53
C VAL A 3 3.84 -21.12 -6.24
N PHE A 4 3.76 -20.08 -5.41
CA PHE A 4 4.90 -19.29 -4.96
C PHE A 4 4.82 -19.10 -3.45
N SER A 5 5.98 -18.86 -2.84
CA SER A 5 6.10 -18.41 -1.47
C SER A 5 6.28 -16.90 -1.48
N ALA A 6 5.57 -16.19 -0.59
CA ALA A 6 5.79 -14.76 -0.41
C ALA A 6 7.22 -14.52 0.12
N PRO A 7 7.85 -13.39 -0.26
CA PRO A 7 9.12 -13.02 0.33
C PRO A 7 8.98 -12.71 1.83
N GLU A 8 7.83 -12.20 2.28
CA GLU A 8 7.55 -11.98 3.69
C GLU A 8 6.98 -13.22 4.40
N ARG A 9 7.31 -13.34 5.68
CA ARG A 9 6.72 -14.34 6.60
C ARG A 9 5.68 -13.66 7.49
N SER A 10 4.78 -14.45 8.07
CA SER A 10 3.94 -13.95 9.17
C SER A 10 4.82 -13.53 10.36
N GLU A 11 4.22 -12.84 11.34
CA GLU A 11 4.90 -12.52 12.61
C GLU A 11 5.47 -13.78 13.29
N GLU A 12 4.73 -14.89 13.27
CA GLU A 12 5.20 -16.18 13.79
C GLU A 12 6.18 -16.95 12.85
N GLY A 13 6.72 -16.29 11.81
CA GLY A 13 7.64 -16.91 10.85
C GLY A 13 7.01 -17.89 9.86
N LYS A 14 5.68 -17.96 9.76
CA LYS A 14 4.97 -18.88 8.86
C LYS A 14 5.05 -18.41 7.40
N GLU A 15 5.09 -19.39 6.51
CA GLU A 15 5.05 -19.15 5.07
C GLU A 15 3.69 -18.61 4.64
N GLN A 16 3.70 -17.63 3.74
CA GLN A 16 2.50 -17.14 3.07
C GLN A 16 2.53 -17.61 1.62
N ILE A 17 1.49 -18.35 1.21
CA ILE A 17 1.44 -18.99 -0.11
C ILE A 17 0.68 -18.10 -1.09
N LEU A 18 1.26 -17.89 -2.27
CA LEU A 18 0.59 -17.30 -3.43
C LEU A 18 0.33 -18.34 -4.50
N VAL A 19 -0.79 -18.22 -5.20
CA VAL A 19 -1.17 -19.13 -6.28
C VAL A 19 -1.56 -18.32 -7.51
N ALA A 20 -0.83 -18.53 -8.61
CA ALA A 20 -1.24 -18.04 -9.92
C ALA A 20 -2.04 -19.10 -10.67
N VAL A 21 -3.21 -18.71 -11.17
CA VAL A 21 -4.12 -19.57 -11.92
C VAL A 21 -4.35 -19.00 -13.31
N GLY A 22 -4.14 -19.84 -14.32
CA GLY A 22 -4.23 -19.51 -15.74
C GLY A 22 -3.89 -20.75 -16.57
N ASP A 23 -4.12 -20.67 -17.87
CA ASP A 23 -3.65 -21.69 -18.80
C ASP A 23 -2.11 -21.71 -18.86
N GLU A 24 -1.57 -22.84 -19.30
CA GLU A 24 -0.13 -23.09 -19.30
C GLU A 24 0.65 -22.11 -20.18
N ALA A 25 0.12 -21.80 -21.37
CA ALA A 25 0.74 -20.86 -22.30
C ALA A 25 0.81 -19.43 -21.72
N LEU A 26 -0.20 -19.02 -20.95
CA LEU A 26 -0.20 -17.74 -20.24
C LEU A 26 0.80 -17.74 -19.08
N LEU A 27 0.82 -18.80 -18.27
CA LEU A 27 1.75 -18.90 -17.14
C LEU A 27 3.22 -19.00 -17.59
N ALA A 28 3.48 -19.53 -18.78
CA ALA A 28 4.80 -19.50 -19.41
C ALA A 28 5.27 -18.07 -19.73
N LYS A 29 4.36 -17.12 -19.92
CA LYS A 29 4.64 -15.70 -20.24
C LYS A 29 4.49 -14.76 -19.04
N LEU A 30 4.44 -15.29 -17.82
CA LEU A 30 4.16 -14.50 -16.62
C LEU A 30 5.15 -13.34 -16.42
N ASP A 31 6.44 -13.57 -16.64
CA ASP A 31 7.46 -12.51 -16.48
C ASP A 31 7.31 -11.40 -17.50
N ARG A 32 6.90 -11.73 -18.74
CA ARG A 32 6.58 -10.73 -19.76
C ARG A 32 5.40 -9.85 -19.33
N TYR A 33 4.35 -10.45 -18.79
CA TYR A 33 3.20 -9.67 -18.31
C TYR A 33 3.55 -8.81 -17.08
N LYS A 34 4.42 -9.28 -16.18
CA LYS A 34 4.96 -8.47 -15.08
C LYS A 34 5.76 -7.26 -15.61
N GLU A 35 6.60 -7.47 -16.62
CA GLU A 35 7.35 -6.40 -17.29
C GLU A 35 6.41 -5.36 -17.91
N ILE A 36 5.36 -5.80 -18.62
CA ILE A 36 4.33 -4.92 -19.19
C ILE A 36 3.68 -4.07 -18.10
N THR A 37 3.22 -4.70 -17.01
CA THR A 37 2.60 -3.97 -15.89
C THR A 37 3.58 -2.97 -15.26
N ALA A 38 4.85 -3.33 -15.08
CA ALA A 38 5.86 -2.42 -14.55
C ALA A 38 6.11 -1.21 -15.46
N LYS A 39 6.13 -1.42 -16.79
CA LYS A 39 6.25 -0.33 -17.78
C LYS A 39 5.03 0.60 -17.76
N LEU A 40 3.82 0.03 -17.72
CA LEU A 40 2.59 0.82 -17.63
C LEU A 40 2.45 1.56 -16.29
N ALA A 41 3.10 1.07 -15.23
CA ALA A 41 3.10 1.70 -13.92
C ALA A 41 3.91 3.00 -13.89
N ASP A 42 4.97 3.12 -14.71
CA ASP A 42 5.83 4.31 -14.77
C ASP A 42 5.83 4.94 -16.18
N PRO A 43 4.92 5.89 -16.46
CA PRO A 43 4.78 6.52 -17.77
C PRO A 43 5.98 7.39 -18.15
N ARG A 44 6.93 7.66 -17.23
CA ARG A 44 8.17 8.38 -17.54
C ARG A 44 9.11 7.57 -18.43
N ARG A 45 8.92 6.25 -18.50
CA ARG A 45 9.85 5.29 -19.15
C ARG A 45 9.38 4.81 -20.52
N ILE A 46 8.18 5.19 -20.96
CA ILE A 46 7.57 4.71 -22.21
C ILE A 46 6.85 5.83 -22.93
N THR A 47 6.72 5.71 -24.25
CA THR A 47 5.87 6.62 -25.03
C THR A 47 4.41 6.20 -24.99
N GLU A 48 3.50 7.09 -25.40
CA GLU A 48 2.08 6.76 -25.53
C GLU A 48 1.85 5.63 -26.55
N ALA A 49 2.59 5.63 -27.66
CA ALA A 49 2.52 4.57 -28.66
C ALA A 49 2.98 3.22 -28.10
N ASP A 50 4.03 3.20 -27.29
CA ASP A 50 4.47 1.99 -26.60
C ASP A 50 3.43 1.52 -25.59
N ALA A 51 2.83 2.44 -24.83
CA ALA A 51 1.76 2.12 -23.89
C ALA A 51 0.57 1.43 -24.58
N GLN A 52 0.12 1.93 -25.74
CA GLN A 52 -0.98 1.30 -26.49
C GLN A 52 -0.63 -0.10 -26.98
N LYS A 53 0.60 -0.32 -27.46
CA LYS A 53 1.09 -1.66 -27.85
C LYS A 53 1.11 -2.61 -26.64
N LEU A 54 1.65 -2.14 -25.51
CA LEU A 54 1.74 -2.90 -24.27
C LEU A 54 0.36 -3.22 -23.68
N ILE A 55 -0.62 -2.32 -23.79
CA ILE A 55 -2.02 -2.56 -23.38
C ILE A 55 -2.65 -3.66 -24.24
N GLY A 56 -2.43 -3.63 -25.55
CA GLY A 56 -2.91 -4.67 -26.47
C GLY A 56 -2.35 -6.05 -26.15
N GLU A 57 -1.05 -6.14 -25.89
CA GLU A 57 -0.34 -7.38 -25.51
C GLU A 57 -0.70 -7.85 -24.09
N GLY A 58 -0.86 -6.89 -23.18
CA GLY A 58 -0.96 -7.10 -21.75
C GLY A 58 -2.14 -7.98 -21.33
N LYS A 59 -1.96 -8.61 -20.17
CA LYS A 59 -3.00 -9.37 -19.48
C LYS A 59 -3.39 -8.71 -18.18
N ALA A 60 -4.60 -9.07 -17.80
CA ALA A 60 -5.22 -8.71 -16.57
C ALA A 60 -4.96 -9.86 -15.51
N PHE A 61 -4.39 -9.61 -14.30
CA PHE A 61 -4.17 -10.36 -13.01
C PHE A 61 -5.05 -10.02 -11.75
N TYR A 62 -5.92 -10.93 -11.33
CA TYR A 62 -7.02 -10.64 -10.41
C TYR A 62 -6.54 -11.13 -9.09
N TRP A 63 -6.34 -10.17 -8.20
CA TRP A 63 -5.81 -10.43 -6.90
C TRP A 63 -6.96 -10.71 -5.96
N ALA A 64 -7.02 -11.96 -5.51
CA ALA A 64 -7.97 -12.46 -4.55
C ALA A 64 -7.20 -12.78 -3.25
N SER A 65 -7.49 -12.07 -2.17
CA SER A 65 -6.94 -12.36 -0.84
C SER A 65 -8.07 -12.47 0.18
N GLY A 66 -8.00 -13.47 1.04
CA GLY A 66 -8.97 -13.69 2.12
C GLY A 66 -8.26 -14.02 3.42
N SER A 67 -9.04 -14.21 4.48
CA SER A 67 -8.56 -14.63 5.81
C SER A 67 -7.70 -13.58 6.51
N ILE A 68 -8.01 -12.30 6.27
CA ILE A 68 -7.40 -11.16 6.96
C ILE A 68 -7.82 -11.17 8.44
N HIS A 69 -9.08 -11.53 8.72
CA HIS A 69 -9.55 -11.81 10.07
C HIS A 69 -9.61 -13.32 10.32
N SER A 70 -8.96 -13.79 11.39
CA SER A 70 -8.87 -15.22 11.72
C SER A 70 -10.22 -15.92 11.96
N PRO A 71 -11.29 -15.27 12.47
CA PRO A 71 -12.60 -15.92 12.64
C PRO A 71 -13.38 -16.10 11.33
N GLU A 72 -12.94 -15.51 10.21
CA GLU A 72 -13.67 -15.48 8.93
C GLU A 72 -13.33 -16.69 8.03
N THR A 73 -13.78 -17.87 8.46
CA THR A 73 -13.46 -19.17 7.82
C THR A 73 -14.08 -19.39 6.43
N GLY A 74 -15.01 -18.53 5.99
CA GLY A 74 -15.63 -18.64 4.65
C GLY A 74 -14.62 -18.43 3.51
N SER A 75 -13.72 -17.46 3.68
CA SER A 75 -12.76 -17.04 2.66
C SER A 75 -11.72 -18.13 2.31
N THR A 76 -11.21 -18.86 3.31
CA THR A 76 -10.27 -19.99 3.10
C THR A 76 -10.92 -21.14 2.34
N THR A 77 -12.22 -21.37 2.54
CA THR A 77 -12.93 -22.55 2.02
C THR A 77 -13.26 -22.41 0.53
N ILE A 78 -13.43 -21.18 0.04
CA ILE A 78 -13.69 -20.89 -1.40
C ILE A 78 -12.48 -21.22 -2.26
N ALA A 79 -11.27 -21.07 -1.72
CA ALA A 79 -10.03 -21.27 -2.46
C ALA A 79 -9.91 -22.69 -3.04
N LYS A 80 -10.59 -23.71 -2.48
CA LYS A 80 -10.54 -25.08 -3.01
C LYS A 80 -11.42 -25.28 -4.27
N PRO A 81 -12.72 -24.94 -4.29
CA PRO A 81 -13.57 -25.09 -5.49
C PRO A 81 -13.36 -24.05 -6.59
N THR A 82 -12.91 -22.80 -6.30
CA THR A 82 -12.59 -21.83 -7.36
C THR A 82 -11.40 -22.27 -8.20
N ARG A 83 -10.40 -22.98 -7.64
CA ARG A 83 -9.24 -23.54 -8.37
C ARG A 83 -9.61 -24.30 -9.64
N ARG A 84 -10.76 -24.99 -9.64
CA ARG A 84 -11.18 -25.86 -10.75
C ARG A 84 -11.96 -25.12 -11.85
N LYS A 85 -12.41 -23.89 -11.61
CA LYS A 85 -13.27 -23.11 -12.53
C LYS A 85 -12.66 -21.81 -13.05
N MET A 86 -11.42 -21.48 -12.66
CA MET A 86 -10.81 -20.17 -12.95
C MET A 86 -10.27 -20.05 -14.39
N ARG A 87 -10.51 -18.89 -15.01
CA ARG A 87 -9.82 -18.32 -16.17
C ARG A 87 -9.19 -16.95 -15.78
N PRO A 88 -8.09 -16.48 -16.42
CA PRO A 88 -7.16 -15.49 -15.85
C PRO A 88 -7.43 -14.01 -16.22
N HIS A 89 -7.69 -13.13 -15.23
CA HIS A 89 -8.21 -11.74 -15.40
C HIS A 89 -7.63 -10.78 -14.28
N LEU A 90 -7.52 -9.39 -14.35
CA LEU A 90 -7.05 -8.27 -13.38
C LEU A 90 -8.13 -7.42 -12.68
N SER A 91 -8.40 -7.65 -11.40
CA SER A 91 -8.94 -6.65 -10.46
C SER A 91 -8.53 -7.04 -9.04
N THR A 92 -8.36 -6.05 -8.17
CA THR A 92 -8.17 -6.28 -6.74
C THR A 92 -9.53 -6.55 -6.10
N GLY A 93 -9.75 -7.77 -5.60
CA GLY A 93 -10.88 -8.11 -4.73
C GLY A 93 -10.35 -8.37 -3.33
N ARG A 94 -10.57 -7.43 -2.41
CA ARG A 94 -10.45 -7.70 -0.97
C ARG A 94 -11.76 -8.32 -0.53
N PHE A 95 -11.75 -9.58 -0.10
CA PHE A 95 -12.95 -10.19 0.46
C PHE A 95 -13.11 -9.72 1.89
N TYR A 96 -13.97 -8.73 2.10
CA TYR A 96 -14.45 -8.38 3.42
C TYR A 96 -15.64 -9.26 3.78
N GLU A 97 -15.54 -9.88 4.95
CA GLU A 97 -16.59 -10.19 5.92
C GLU A 97 -18.01 -10.35 5.35
N THR A 98 -18.34 -11.55 4.85
CA THR A 98 -19.75 -11.93 4.76
C THR A 98 -20.18 -12.44 6.13
N PHE A 99 -21.27 -11.89 6.67
CA PHE A 99 -21.87 -12.31 7.93
C PHE A 99 -21.78 -13.85 8.12
N GLY A 100 -20.91 -14.27 9.03
CA GLY A 100 -20.59 -15.67 9.28
C GLY A 100 -21.59 -16.32 10.24
N ASN A 101 -21.69 -17.64 10.22
CA ASN A 101 -22.50 -18.38 11.19
C ASN A 101 -21.79 -18.63 12.53
N GLY A 102 -20.55 -18.16 12.70
CA GLY A 102 -19.68 -18.57 13.81
C GLY A 102 -19.35 -20.08 13.82
N GLY A 103 -19.96 -20.86 12.92
CA GLY A 103 -19.89 -22.32 12.80
C GLY A 103 -20.48 -22.80 11.46
N ALA A 104 -20.56 -24.12 11.28
CA ALA A 104 -20.98 -24.75 10.02
C ALA A 104 -22.50 -24.90 9.86
N ASP A 105 -23.26 -24.69 10.93
CA ASP A 105 -24.70 -24.97 10.97
C ASP A 105 -25.51 -24.04 10.08
N THR A 106 -26.69 -24.49 9.69
CA THR A 106 -27.68 -23.66 9.00
C THR A 106 -28.66 -23.12 10.03
N MET A 107 -28.79 -21.80 10.11
CA MET A 107 -29.65 -21.14 11.10
C MET A 107 -30.47 -20.02 10.45
N GLU A 108 -31.58 -19.68 11.09
CA GLU A 108 -32.34 -18.51 10.71
C GLU A 108 -31.60 -17.25 11.19
N ARG A 109 -31.46 -16.27 10.28
CA ARG A 109 -30.79 -15.01 10.54
C ARG A 109 -31.76 -13.87 10.44
N THR A 110 -31.75 -13.01 11.44
CA THR A 110 -32.55 -11.78 11.50
C THR A 110 -31.62 -10.58 11.48
N VAL A 111 -31.72 -9.75 10.45
CA VAL A 111 -30.82 -8.62 10.18
C VAL A 111 -31.61 -7.32 10.01
N ASN A 112 -32.27 -6.89 11.09
CA ASN A 112 -33.32 -5.86 11.08
C ASN A 112 -32.89 -4.54 10.42
N GLN A 113 -31.95 -3.80 11.01
CA GLN A 113 -31.53 -2.50 10.46
C GLN A 113 -30.77 -2.68 9.13
N GLN A 114 -29.99 -3.75 9.00
CA GLN A 114 -29.20 -4.01 7.80
C GLN A 114 -30.06 -4.43 6.60
N ALA A 115 -31.31 -4.84 6.81
CA ALA A 115 -32.27 -5.14 5.74
C ALA A 115 -32.89 -3.89 5.11
N GLN A 116 -32.63 -2.70 5.66
CA GLN A 116 -33.07 -1.45 5.05
C GLN A 116 -32.11 -1.01 3.95
N ARG A 117 -32.69 -0.43 2.89
CA ARG A 117 -31.93 0.19 1.81
C ARG A 117 -31.31 1.47 2.34
N ASP A 118 -30.01 1.58 2.15
CA ASP A 118 -29.23 2.79 2.42
C ASP A 118 -28.46 3.20 1.16
N TRP A 119 -27.92 4.42 1.16
CA TRP A 119 -27.10 4.91 0.05
C TRP A 119 -25.88 4.01 -0.23
N PHE A 120 -25.28 3.44 0.82
CA PHE A 120 -24.17 2.49 0.74
C PHE A 120 -24.62 1.01 0.67
N ARG A 121 -25.94 0.75 0.78
CA ARG A 121 -26.55 -0.58 0.73
C ARG A 121 -27.76 -0.57 -0.23
N PRO A 122 -27.53 -0.46 -1.55
CA PRO A 122 -28.60 -0.37 -2.53
C PRO A 122 -29.37 -1.69 -2.71
N ASN A 123 -28.76 -2.83 -2.35
CA ASN A 123 -29.40 -4.15 -2.40
C ASN A 123 -29.26 -4.85 -1.02
N PRO A 124 -30.10 -4.52 -0.03
CA PRO A 124 -30.00 -5.08 1.31
C PRO A 124 -30.42 -6.56 1.35
N PRO A 125 -29.94 -7.33 2.33
CA PRO A 125 -30.42 -8.69 2.58
C PRO A 125 -31.90 -8.69 3.00
N LEU A 126 -32.55 -9.85 2.90
CA LEU A 126 -33.87 -10.06 3.48
C LEU A 126 -33.79 -9.91 5.02
N ALA A 127 -34.82 -9.34 5.64
CA ALA A 127 -34.90 -9.14 7.08
C ALA A 127 -34.76 -10.45 7.87
N ARG A 128 -35.28 -11.55 7.32
CA ARG A 128 -35.11 -12.91 7.82
C ARG A 128 -34.69 -13.83 6.69
N VAL A 129 -33.65 -14.64 6.89
CA VAL A 129 -33.16 -15.60 5.88
C VAL A 129 -32.59 -16.84 6.56
N LYS A 130 -32.88 -18.02 6.01
CA LYS A 130 -32.19 -19.26 6.40
C LYS A 130 -30.82 -19.27 5.72
N TRP A 131 -29.76 -19.23 6.53
CA TRP A 131 -28.40 -19.01 6.03
C TRP A 131 -27.42 -20.03 6.60
N SER A 132 -26.46 -20.43 5.78
CA SER A 132 -25.43 -21.41 6.12
C SER A 132 -24.05 -20.96 5.61
N LEU A 133 -22.99 -21.60 6.12
CA LEU A 133 -21.64 -21.43 5.57
C LEU A 133 -21.59 -21.72 4.05
N ARG A 134 -22.40 -22.68 3.56
CA ARG A 134 -22.49 -22.98 2.13
C ARG A 134 -23.09 -21.82 1.32
N ASN A 135 -24.05 -21.09 1.88
CA ASN A 135 -24.59 -19.90 1.21
C ASN A 135 -23.53 -18.80 1.07
N ASN A 136 -22.74 -18.56 2.12
CA ASN A 136 -21.59 -17.65 2.07
C ASN A 136 -20.60 -18.05 0.97
N ILE A 137 -20.19 -19.32 0.94
CA ILE A 137 -19.25 -19.83 -0.07
C ILE A 137 -19.81 -19.67 -1.48
N ASN A 138 -21.07 -20.06 -1.72
CA ASN A 138 -21.70 -19.97 -3.03
C ASN A 138 -21.82 -18.51 -3.51
N MET A 139 -22.19 -17.61 -2.60
CA MET A 139 -22.33 -16.18 -2.89
C MET A 139 -20.97 -15.57 -3.24
N GLN A 140 -19.95 -15.79 -2.41
CA GLN A 140 -18.60 -15.28 -2.66
C GLN A 140 -18.00 -15.91 -3.93
N GLN A 141 -18.16 -17.21 -4.15
CA GLN A 141 -17.73 -17.87 -5.38
C GLN A 141 -18.38 -17.25 -6.62
N SER A 142 -19.68 -16.97 -6.56
CA SER A 142 -20.39 -16.31 -7.67
C SER A 142 -19.86 -14.90 -7.90
N GLY A 143 -19.67 -14.11 -6.83
CA GLY A 143 -19.08 -12.77 -6.90
C GLY A 143 -17.69 -12.78 -7.54
N ILE A 144 -16.82 -13.72 -7.16
CA ILE A 144 -15.49 -13.89 -7.74
C ILE A 144 -15.58 -14.22 -9.23
N LEU A 145 -16.38 -15.21 -9.61
CA LEU A 145 -16.49 -15.63 -11.00
C LEU A 145 -17.06 -14.52 -11.88
N LEU A 146 -18.04 -13.75 -11.38
CA LEU A 146 -18.59 -12.60 -12.08
C LEU A 146 -17.56 -11.48 -12.23
N ALA A 147 -16.84 -11.12 -11.16
CA ALA A 147 -15.81 -10.08 -11.19
C ALA A 147 -14.65 -10.47 -12.12
N MET A 148 -14.19 -11.72 -12.02
CA MET A 148 -13.18 -12.28 -12.90
C MET A 148 -13.62 -12.24 -14.37
N ASN A 149 -14.83 -12.71 -14.69
CA ASN A 149 -15.38 -12.64 -16.04
C ASN A 149 -15.53 -11.19 -16.55
N PHE A 150 -15.97 -10.27 -15.70
CA PHE A 150 -16.09 -8.86 -16.08
C PHE A 150 -14.73 -8.30 -16.49
N VAL A 151 -13.73 -8.54 -15.66
CA VAL A 151 -12.37 -8.10 -15.91
C VAL A 151 -11.78 -8.75 -17.18
N ALA A 152 -12.06 -10.04 -17.41
CA ALA A 152 -11.67 -10.76 -18.61
C ALA A 152 -12.02 -10.00 -19.88
N ASN A 153 -13.30 -9.63 -19.93
CA ASN A 153 -13.94 -9.06 -21.09
C ASN A 153 -13.67 -7.56 -21.20
N ASN A 154 -12.99 -6.97 -20.21
CA ASN A 154 -12.68 -5.54 -20.15
C ASN A 154 -11.17 -5.28 -19.92
N LYS A 155 -10.28 -6.22 -20.29
CA LYS A 155 -8.85 -6.15 -19.98
C LYS A 155 -8.21 -4.82 -20.41
N ASP A 156 -8.55 -4.33 -21.60
CA ASP A 156 -7.93 -3.14 -22.18
C ASP A 156 -8.35 -1.89 -21.40
N ARG A 157 -9.62 -1.82 -20.98
CA ARG A 157 -10.13 -0.77 -20.09
C ARG A 157 -9.38 -0.75 -18.76
N PHE A 158 -9.14 -1.91 -18.14
CA PHE A 158 -8.41 -1.98 -16.87
C PHE A 158 -6.95 -1.55 -17.03
N LEU A 159 -6.25 -2.02 -18.06
CA LEU A 159 -4.86 -1.66 -18.33
C LEU A 159 -4.71 -0.18 -18.73
N GLN A 160 -5.64 0.35 -19.52
CA GLN A 160 -5.65 1.76 -19.89
C GLN A 160 -5.94 2.66 -18.68
N ASN A 161 -6.90 2.30 -17.84
CA ASN A 161 -7.15 3.02 -16.59
C ASN A 161 -5.96 2.95 -15.63
N PHE A 162 -5.27 1.81 -15.56
CA PHE A 162 -4.05 1.67 -14.77
C PHE A 162 -2.97 2.65 -15.24
N TYR A 163 -2.69 2.68 -16.55
CA TYR A 163 -1.73 3.61 -17.14
C TYR A 163 -2.14 5.08 -16.96
N LEU A 164 -3.41 5.43 -17.18
CA LEU A 164 -3.93 6.78 -16.95
C LEU A 164 -3.81 7.20 -15.49
N LYS A 165 -4.08 6.29 -14.55
CA LYS A 165 -3.87 6.52 -13.12
C LYS A 165 -2.40 6.81 -12.83
N SER A 166 -1.48 6.05 -13.40
CA SER A 166 -0.04 6.29 -13.24
C SER A 166 0.42 7.63 -13.81
N LYS A 167 -0.11 8.06 -14.97
CA LYS A 167 0.14 9.41 -15.52
C LYS A 167 -0.30 10.50 -14.56
N ARG A 168 -1.50 10.37 -13.98
CA ARG A 168 -2.03 11.31 -12.99
C ARG A 168 -1.25 11.28 -11.68
N ALA A 169 -0.70 10.12 -11.30
CA ALA A 169 0.18 10.04 -10.13
C ALA A 169 1.47 10.85 -10.34
N VAL A 170 2.16 10.66 -11.46
CA VAL A 170 3.37 11.44 -11.79
C VAL A 170 3.07 12.94 -11.94
N ALA A 171 1.93 13.29 -12.56
CA ALA A 171 1.54 14.69 -12.74
C ALA A 171 1.05 15.37 -11.43
N LYS A 172 0.85 14.63 -10.33
CA LYS A 172 0.26 15.14 -9.09
C LYS A 172 0.99 16.38 -8.57
N ALA A 173 2.32 16.34 -8.52
CA ALA A 173 3.13 17.45 -8.02
C ALA A 173 2.77 18.79 -8.70
N ARG A 174 2.57 18.75 -10.03
CA ARG A 174 2.28 19.93 -10.87
C ARG A 174 0.81 20.34 -10.83
N ASN A 175 -0.11 19.38 -10.78
CA ASN A 175 -1.54 19.63 -11.00
C ASN A 175 -2.36 19.75 -9.71
N GLU A 176 -1.93 19.13 -8.61
CA GLU A 176 -2.70 18.99 -7.36
C GLU A 176 -1.88 19.42 -6.13
N GLY A 177 -0.57 19.16 -6.15
CA GLY A 177 0.30 19.32 -4.99
C GLY A 177 0.10 18.22 -3.92
N PRO A 178 0.95 18.17 -2.88
CA PRO A 178 2.17 18.97 -2.74
C PRO A 178 3.22 18.58 -3.79
N ALA A 179 4.25 19.41 -3.95
CA ALA A 179 5.38 19.13 -4.83
C ALA A 179 6.31 18.07 -4.23
N ALA A 180 6.54 18.13 -2.91
CA ALA A 180 7.32 17.15 -2.16
C ALA A 180 6.91 17.10 -0.69
N TYR A 181 7.32 16.02 -0.02
CA TYR A 181 7.51 16.00 1.43
C TYR A 181 9.00 15.98 1.73
N VAL A 182 9.45 16.83 2.66
CA VAL A 182 10.84 16.89 3.10
C VAL A 182 10.95 16.44 4.55
N ILE A 183 11.92 15.57 4.82
CA ILE A 183 12.27 15.08 6.14
C ILE A 183 13.61 15.71 6.50
N PRO A 184 13.63 16.77 7.34
CA PRO A 184 14.85 17.54 7.60
C PRO A 184 15.92 16.70 8.30
N ALA A 185 17.19 16.88 7.92
CA ALA A 185 18.31 16.15 8.53
C ALA A 185 18.83 16.74 9.86
N ASP A 186 18.35 17.92 10.26
CA ASP A 186 18.66 18.59 11.53
C ASP A 186 17.71 18.18 12.67
N GLN A 187 16.84 17.18 12.46
CA GLN A 187 15.93 16.70 13.49
C GLN A 187 16.60 15.71 14.46
N SER A 188 16.06 15.62 15.68
CA SER A 188 16.58 14.72 16.72
C SER A 188 16.30 13.23 16.45
N ARG A 189 15.32 12.91 15.60
CA ARG A 189 14.83 11.53 15.37
C ARG A 189 15.43 10.89 14.12
N LEU A 190 16.76 10.95 13.98
CA LEU A 190 17.44 10.47 12.76
C LEU A 190 17.24 8.98 12.49
N VAL A 191 17.24 8.14 13.52
CA VAL A 191 17.02 6.68 13.38
C VAL A 191 15.59 6.41 12.90
N GLU A 192 14.59 7.01 13.55
CA GLU A 192 13.18 6.88 13.14
C GLU A 192 12.93 7.44 11.73
N ALA A 193 13.60 8.55 11.38
CA ALA A 193 13.53 9.10 10.03
C ALA A 193 14.11 8.12 8.99
N ALA A 194 15.24 7.48 9.29
CA ALA A 194 15.82 6.46 8.43
C ALA A 194 14.91 5.23 8.28
N ASP A 195 14.35 4.73 9.38
CA ASP A 195 13.44 3.58 9.36
C ASP A 195 12.14 3.89 8.61
N MET A 196 11.58 5.10 8.81
CA MET A 196 10.43 5.59 8.05
C MET A 196 10.73 5.69 6.55
N VAL A 197 11.90 6.21 6.17
CA VAL A 197 12.34 6.28 4.77
C VAL A 197 12.53 4.89 4.17
N ASN A 198 13.10 3.95 4.93
CA ASN A 198 13.24 2.56 4.48
C ASN A 198 11.88 1.89 4.29
N LEU A 199 10.91 2.15 5.17
CA LEU A 199 9.52 1.68 5.00
C LEU A 199 8.87 2.26 3.75
N LEU A 200 9.02 3.57 3.50
CA LEU A 200 8.52 4.21 2.28
C LEU A 200 9.13 3.56 1.02
N ARG A 201 10.45 3.31 1.03
CA ARG A 201 11.16 2.63 -0.07
C ARG A 201 10.69 1.18 -0.26
N LEU A 202 10.45 0.45 0.83
CA LEU A 202 9.86 -0.89 0.78
C LEU A 202 8.48 -0.89 0.12
N MET A 203 7.67 0.15 0.34
CA MET A 203 6.38 0.36 -0.32
C MET A 203 6.49 0.87 -1.78
N GLY A 204 7.72 1.03 -2.31
CA GLY A 204 7.99 1.47 -3.68
C GLY A 204 8.07 2.99 -3.86
N VAL A 205 8.00 3.78 -2.78
CA VAL A 205 8.13 5.24 -2.85
C VAL A 205 9.60 5.61 -3.10
N GLU A 206 9.84 6.39 -4.15
CA GLU A 206 11.14 6.98 -4.48
C GLU A 206 11.47 8.08 -3.46
N VAL A 207 12.58 7.91 -2.74
CA VAL A 207 13.08 8.89 -1.77
C VAL A 207 14.48 9.32 -2.17
N HIS A 208 14.72 10.62 -2.17
CA HIS A 208 16.01 11.20 -2.51
C HIS A 208 16.69 11.75 -1.26
N THR A 209 18.01 11.91 -1.30
CA THR A 209 18.79 12.63 -0.29
C THR A 209 19.29 13.93 -0.91
N ALA A 210 19.04 15.06 -0.24
CA ALA A 210 19.51 16.37 -0.66
C ALA A 210 21.03 16.44 -0.64
N ASN A 211 21.65 16.78 -1.76
CA ASN A 211 23.11 16.86 -1.89
C ASN A 211 23.67 18.16 -1.30
N LYS A 212 22.84 19.20 -1.26
CA LYS A 212 23.14 20.54 -0.74
C LYS A 212 21.95 21.05 0.05
N GLU A 213 22.14 22.17 0.73
CA GLU A 213 21.02 22.89 1.35
C GLU A 213 19.98 23.28 0.29
N ILE A 214 18.72 23.02 0.57
CA ILE A 214 17.58 23.39 -0.26
C ILE A 214 16.94 24.63 0.37
N ASN A 215 16.94 25.72 -0.39
CA ASN A 215 16.31 26.97 0.00
C ASN A 215 14.99 27.13 -0.76
N ILE A 216 13.88 27.11 -0.03
CA ILE A 216 12.52 27.33 -0.54
C ILE A 216 11.93 28.44 0.32
N LYS A 217 11.04 29.26 -0.25
CA LYS A 217 10.54 30.52 0.33
C LYS A 217 10.55 30.58 1.88
N ASP A 218 9.82 29.68 2.54
CA ASP A 218 9.65 29.68 4.00
C ASP A 218 10.44 28.58 4.73
N HIS A 219 11.28 27.82 4.02
CA HIS A 219 11.98 26.65 4.54
C HIS A 219 13.42 26.53 4.02
N LYS A 220 14.34 26.27 4.95
CA LYS A 220 15.70 25.83 4.65
C LYS A 220 15.86 24.40 5.11
N PHE A 221 16.26 23.52 4.20
CA PHE A 221 16.51 22.12 4.51
C PHE A 221 17.99 21.82 4.32
N PRO A 222 18.71 21.37 5.36
CA PRO A 222 20.14 21.10 5.25
C PRO A 222 20.44 19.97 4.27
N ALA A 223 21.66 19.94 3.75
CA ALA A 223 22.18 18.77 3.03
C ALA A 223 22.00 17.50 3.88
N GLY A 224 21.68 16.38 3.22
CA GLY A 224 21.32 15.12 3.89
C GLY A 224 19.83 14.97 4.21
N SER A 225 19.01 16.02 4.07
CA SER A 225 17.55 15.90 4.23
C SER A 225 16.97 14.95 3.20
N TYR A 226 15.96 14.16 3.58
CA TYR A 226 15.29 13.29 2.62
C TYR A 226 14.17 14.05 1.91
N VAL A 227 14.07 13.86 0.60
CA VAL A 227 13.09 14.50 -0.27
C VAL A 227 12.26 13.41 -0.95
N VAL A 228 10.99 13.32 -0.55
CA VAL A 228 9.99 12.49 -1.20
C VAL A 228 9.30 13.36 -2.24
N ARG A 229 9.83 13.35 -3.47
CA ARG A 229 9.24 14.11 -4.58
C ARG A 229 7.92 13.49 -5.00
N MET A 230 6.91 14.30 -5.33
CA MET A 230 5.58 13.80 -5.71
C MET A 230 5.43 13.58 -7.22
N ASP A 231 6.48 13.82 -8.02
CA ASP A 231 6.51 13.55 -9.46
C ASP A 231 6.98 12.12 -9.80
N GLN A 232 6.37 11.16 -9.11
CA GLN A 232 6.67 9.73 -9.19
C GLN A 232 5.40 8.87 -9.26
N PRO A 233 5.48 7.62 -9.75
CA PRO A 233 4.33 6.71 -9.84
C PRO A 233 3.63 6.42 -8.51
N TYR A 234 4.38 6.39 -7.41
CA TYR A 234 3.87 6.08 -6.07
C TYR A 234 3.49 7.32 -5.25
N SER A 235 3.34 8.48 -5.90
CA SER A 235 3.00 9.74 -5.23
C SER A 235 1.71 9.66 -4.41
N ARG A 236 0.69 8.92 -4.88
CA ARG A 236 -0.57 8.72 -4.14
C ARG A 236 -0.38 7.90 -2.86
N MET A 237 0.55 6.95 -2.85
CA MET A 237 0.91 6.20 -1.65
C MET A 237 1.69 7.08 -0.68
N ALA A 238 2.67 7.84 -1.18
CA ALA A 238 3.42 8.80 -0.38
C ALA A 238 2.50 9.84 0.28
N ASP A 239 1.56 10.40 -0.47
CA ASP A 239 0.56 11.36 0.03
C ASP A 239 -0.26 10.76 1.17
N MET A 240 -0.81 9.56 0.96
CA MET A 240 -1.61 8.86 1.97
C MET A 240 -0.84 8.64 3.27
N MET A 241 0.44 8.27 3.16
CA MET A 241 1.27 7.92 4.32
C MET A 241 1.89 9.15 5.01
N MET A 242 1.97 10.30 4.34
CA MET A 242 2.70 11.47 4.83
C MET A 242 1.80 12.67 5.12
N ASP A 243 0.63 12.78 4.48
CA ASP A 243 -0.25 13.93 4.67
C ASP A 243 -1.06 13.85 5.97
N THR A 244 -1.38 15.03 6.49
CA THR A 244 -2.30 15.17 7.62
C THR A 244 -3.72 14.89 7.15
N GLN A 245 -4.36 13.89 7.76
CA GLN A 245 -5.76 13.57 7.48
C GLN A 245 -6.67 14.52 8.27
N TYR A 246 -7.61 15.14 7.58
CA TYR A 246 -8.62 16.02 8.18
C TYR A 246 -9.97 15.32 8.15
N TYR A 247 -10.54 15.07 9.34
CA TYR A 247 -11.86 14.48 9.49
C TYR A 247 -12.87 15.57 9.85
N ASN A 248 -14.09 15.45 9.34
CA ASN A 248 -15.17 16.34 9.75
C ASN A 248 -15.51 16.06 11.22
N VAL A 249 -15.59 17.09 12.04
CA VAL A 249 -15.90 16.96 13.48
C VAL A 249 -17.31 16.39 13.74
N ASN A 250 -18.19 16.45 12.73
CA ASN A 250 -19.53 15.90 12.79
C ASN A 250 -19.60 14.42 12.38
N ASP A 251 -18.52 13.87 11.81
CA ASP A 251 -18.48 12.45 11.47
C ASP A 251 -18.32 11.62 12.77
N PRO A 252 -18.83 10.38 12.80
CA PRO A 252 -18.55 9.46 13.89
C PRO A 252 -17.04 9.36 14.13
N ARG A 253 -16.66 9.19 15.40
CA ARG A 253 -15.24 9.05 15.77
C ARG A 253 -14.60 7.96 14.91
N PRO A 254 -13.50 8.25 14.23
CA PRO A 254 -12.86 7.28 13.37
C PRO A 254 -12.25 6.16 14.23
N TYR A 255 -12.28 4.94 13.69
CA TYR A 255 -11.72 3.75 14.33
C TYR A 255 -10.20 3.90 14.52
N ASP A 256 -9.61 3.22 15.49
CA ASP A 256 -8.19 3.32 15.83
C ASP A 256 -7.24 2.90 14.69
N ASP A 257 -7.71 2.07 13.75
CA ASP A 257 -6.96 1.68 12.54
C ASP A 257 -6.96 2.72 11.40
N THR A 258 -7.47 3.94 11.64
CA THR A 258 -7.57 4.99 10.59
C THR A 258 -6.39 5.97 10.57
N GLY A 259 -5.47 5.87 11.54
CA GLY A 259 -4.29 6.73 11.63
C GLY A 259 -3.07 6.08 10.99
N TRP A 260 -2.65 6.54 9.81
CA TRP A 260 -1.46 6.04 9.11
C TRP A 260 -0.46 7.14 8.69
N THR A 261 -0.59 8.35 9.20
CA THR A 261 0.36 9.44 8.94
C THR A 261 1.70 9.15 9.64
N LEU A 262 2.66 8.62 8.89
CA LEU A 262 3.92 8.07 9.40
C LEU A 262 4.76 9.08 10.18
N GLY A 263 4.80 10.34 9.74
CA GLY A 263 5.52 11.41 10.43
C GLY A 263 5.04 11.58 11.88
N ALA A 264 3.72 11.68 12.07
CA ALA A 264 3.13 11.79 13.41
C ALA A 264 3.30 10.50 14.22
N LEU A 265 3.03 9.34 13.62
CA LEU A 265 3.14 8.03 14.29
C LEU A 265 4.54 7.75 14.82
N ARG A 266 5.58 8.17 14.09
CA ARG A 266 6.98 7.96 14.47
C ARG A 266 7.61 9.16 15.18
N ASN A 267 6.84 10.23 15.40
CA ASN A 267 7.34 11.49 15.93
C ASN A 267 8.53 12.04 15.10
N VAL A 268 8.46 11.88 13.79
CA VAL A 268 9.45 12.35 12.80
C VAL A 268 8.94 13.64 12.18
N LYS A 269 9.77 14.69 12.18
CA LYS A 269 9.40 15.96 11.55
C LYS A 269 9.35 15.75 10.03
N THR A 270 8.20 16.06 9.45
CA THR A 270 7.95 16.06 8.01
C THR A 270 7.41 17.43 7.61
N VAL A 271 7.81 17.92 6.45
CA VAL A 271 7.38 19.23 5.95
C VAL A 271 6.76 19.05 4.57
N ARG A 272 5.49 19.41 4.46
CA ARG A 272 4.75 19.43 3.20
C ARG A 272 5.16 20.67 2.40
N VAL A 273 5.73 20.48 1.22
CA VAL A 273 6.23 21.55 0.36
C VAL A 273 5.39 21.63 -0.91
N THR A 274 4.68 22.74 -1.10
CA THR A 274 3.89 23.01 -2.32
C THR A 274 4.68 23.69 -3.43
N ASP A 275 5.78 24.35 -3.08
CA ASP A 275 6.62 25.06 -4.03
C ASP A 275 7.36 24.07 -4.96
N MET A 276 7.18 24.26 -6.26
CA MET A 276 7.72 23.41 -7.31
C MET A 276 9.24 23.47 -7.44
N VAL A 277 9.89 24.52 -6.91
CA VAL A 277 11.36 24.67 -6.91
C VAL A 277 12.05 23.48 -6.23
N VAL A 278 11.38 22.81 -5.29
CA VAL A 278 11.90 21.61 -4.62
C VAL A 278 12.21 20.45 -5.58
N LEU A 279 11.53 20.37 -6.72
CA LEU A 279 11.75 19.30 -7.70
C LEU A 279 13.06 19.46 -8.48
N GLU A 280 13.59 20.67 -8.53
CA GLU A 280 14.86 21.01 -9.19
C GLU A 280 16.05 20.95 -8.20
N ALA A 281 15.78 20.70 -6.93
CA ALA A 281 16.81 20.62 -5.91
C ALA A 281 17.80 19.47 -6.20
N PRO A 282 19.12 19.71 -6.08
CA PRO A 282 20.11 18.66 -6.31
C PRO A 282 19.98 17.57 -5.24
N ALA A 283 19.48 16.41 -5.63
CA ALA A 283 19.24 15.28 -4.74
C ALA A 283 19.49 13.95 -5.46
N ASN A 284 20.04 12.98 -4.73
CA ASN A 284 20.32 11.65 -5.26
C ASN A 284 19.24 10.66 -4.82
N LEU A 285 18.74 9.82 -5.74
CA LEU A 285 17.81 8.74 -5.40
C LEU A 285 18.49 7.72 -4.47
N LEU A 286 17.81 7.32 -3.40
CA LEU A 286 18.30 6.30 -2.48
C LEU A 286 18.28 4.91 -3.12
N ALA A 287 19.46 4.41 -3.46
CA ALA A 287 19.64 3.08 -4.06
C ALA A 287 19.61 1.92 -3.04
N SER A 288 19.89 2.20 -1.76
CA SER A 288 19.92 1.20 -0.69
C SER A 288 19.30 1.75 0.59
N ASP A 289 19.06 0.85 1.56
CA ASP A 289 18.53 1.23 2.85
C ASP A 289 19.47 2.19 3.58
N VAL A 290 18.85 3.18 4.21
CA VAL A 290 19.53 4.17 5.03
C VAL A 290 19.96 3.51 6.33
N ARG A 291 21.21 3.75 6.73
CA ARG A 291 21.75 3.34 8.03
C ARG A 291 22.34 4.53 8.74
N VAL A 292 21.80 4.85 9.91
CA VAL A 292 22.34 5.92 10.76
C VAL A 292 23.53 5.37 11.53
N ARG A 293 24.72 5.96 11.31
CA ARG A 293 25.92 5.60 12.07
C ARG A 293 26.02 6.48 13.32
N GLY A 294 26.00 5.85 14.48
CA GLY A 294 26.35 6.46 15.75
C GLY A 294 27.86 6.35 16.02
N ARG A 295 28.39 7.27 16.82
CA ARG A 295 29.71 7.18 17.45
C ARG A 295 29.53 7.16 18.96
N LEU A 296 30.25 6.27 19.64
CA LEU A 296 30.39 6.29 21.09
C LEU A 296 31.42 7.36 21.47
N VAL A 297 31.00 8.34 22.27
CA VAL A 297 31.85 9.49 22.62
C VAL A 297 32.51 9.36 24.00
N SER A 298 32.16 8.33 24.79
CA SER A 298 32.86 8.04 26.06
C SER A 298 32.64 6.60 26.55
N PRO A 299 33.67 5.93 27.09
CA PRO A 299 33.55 4.60 27.71
C PRO A 299 32.96 4.62 29.14
N ILE A 300 32.90 5.78 29.81
CA ILE A 300 32.50 5.87 31.22
C ILE A 300 30.99 6.18 31.38
N ARG A 301 30.37 6.77 30.35
CA ARG A 301 28.92 6.91 30.17
C ARG A 301 28.63 6.88 28.67
N PRO A 302 28.03 5.82 28.11
CA PRO A 302 27.81 5.74 26.67
C PRO A 302 26.83 6.85 26.24
N LEU A 303 27.37 7.86 25.56
CA LEU A 303 26.61 8.83 24.79
C LEU A 303 26.68 8.40 23.33
N VAL A 304 25.54 8.04 22.74
CA VAL A 304 25.44 7.76 21.31
C VAL A 304 25.17 9.07 20.59
N THR A 305 26.14 9.55 19.81
CA THR A 305 25.97 10.73 18.95
C THR A 305 25.89 10.28 17.51
N SER A 306 24.90 10.76 16.75
CA SER A 306 24.95 10.63 15.29
C SER A 306 26.07 11.53 14.74
N LEU A 307 26.61 11.20 13.55
CA LEU A 307 27.67 11.98 12.91
C LEU A 307 27.28 13.44 12.58
N THR A 308 26.01 13.83 12.73
CA THR A 308 25.48 15.17 12.45
C THR A 308 24.81 15.85 13.65
N THR A 309 24.50 15.15 14.74
CA THR A 309 23.85 15.75 15.93
C THR A 309 24.11 14.94 17.20
N THR A 310 24.45 15.65 18.28
CA THR A 310 24.61 15.11 19.64
C THR A 310 23.23 14.81 20.24
N LEU A 311 22.83 13.53 20.28
CA LEU A 311 21.66 13.11 21.06
C LEU A 311 22.09 12.78 22.49
N ARG A 312 21.53 13.45 23.50
CA ARG A 312 21.65 13.01 24.90
C ARG A 312 20.46 12.10 25.21
N ILE A 313 20.68 10.79 25.26
CA ILE A 313 19.69 9.83 25.77
C ILE A 313 20.04 9.56 27.25
N PRO A 314 19.23 9.99 28.22
CA PRO A 314 19.41 9.58 29.60
C PRO A 314 18.94 8.12 29.75
N LEU A 315 19.88 7.20 29.95
CA LEU A 315 19.56 5.84 30.37
C LEU A 315 18.98 5.90 31.79
N ARG A 316 17.70 5.55 31.95
CA ARG A 316 17.16 5.21 33.27
C ARG A 316 17.86 3.93 33.72
N ARG A 317 18.45 3.95 34.92
CA ARG A 317 18.98 2.75 35.57
C ARG A 317 17.84 1.73 35.68
N CYS A 318 18.03 0.53 35.14
CA CYS A 318 17.36 -0.64 35.69
C CYS A 318 17.86 -0.78 37.13
N VAL A 319 16.99 -0.47 38.09
CA VAL A 319 17.18 -0.91 39.46
C VAL A 319 16.63 -2.32 39.49
N SER A 320 17.52 -3.28 39.71
CA SER A 320 17.18 -4.64 40.09
C SER A 320 16.75 -4.63 41.55
N ASP A 321 15.50 -4.99 41.81
CA ASP A 321 15.04 -5.65 43.02
C ASP A 321 14.47 -7.02 42.61
#